data_AF-A0AAJ4MX19-F1
#
_entry.id   AF-A0AAJ4MX19-F1
#
_cell.length_a   1.000
_cell.length_b   1.000
_cell.length_c   1.000
_cell.angle_alpha   90.00
_cell.angle_beta   90.00
_cell.angle_gamma   90.00
#
_symmetry.space_group_name_H-M   'P 1'
#
loop_
_entity.id
_entity.type
_entity.pdbx_description
1 polymer ?
#
loop_
_entity_poly.entity_id
_entity_poly.type
_entity_poly.pdbx_seq_one_letter_code
_entity_poly.pdbx_strand_id
1 'polypeptide(L)'
;MPCGAAITACRKAHEATIKTIKEENIIETTLFGQSLALGDARITYDSLSPLDLRQPVDVLADDLGEDLLQITCANGDIVDVGWYPAWSEQGRLRVVAVRGQDWEAPVFSAQPDKDPQALLQALRAALASVA
;
A
#
# COMPACT_ATOMS: atom_id res chain seq x y z
N MET A 1 22.42 25.42 46.50
CA MET A 1 22.95 24.27 45.71
C MET A 1 22.06 23.08 46.04
N PRO A 2 21.19 22.63 45.12
CA PRO A 2 21.63 21.84 43.97
C PRO A 2 20.91 22.20 42.65
N CYS A 3 21.69 22.34 41.58
CA CYS A 3 21.21 22.40 40.21
C CYS A 3 22.00 21.32 39.45
N GLY A 4 21.34 20.28 38.93
CA GLY A 4 22.04 19.22 38.19
C GLY A 4 21.22 17.98 37.85
N ALA A 5 20.23 17.60 38.66
CA ALA A 5 19.47 16.38 38.41
C ALA A 5 18.26 16.55 37.46
N ALA A 6 17.72 17.77 37.33
CA ALA A 6 16.47 18.00 36.61
C ALA A 6 16.60 18.06 35.07
N ILE A 7 17.80 18.36 34.54
CA ILE A 7 17.96 18.60 33.10
C ILE A 7 18.08 17.28 32.32
N THR A 8 18.63 16.22 32.92
CA THR A 8 18.85 14.93 32.25
C THR A 8 17.55 14.14 32.02
N ALA A 9 16.53 14.35 32.85
CA ALA A 9 15.25 13.65 32.75
C ALA A 9 14.39 14.15 31.56
N CYS A 10 14.40 15.46 31.27
CA CYS A 10 13.65 16.02 30.14
C CYS A 10 14.17 15.53 28.78
N ARG A 11 15.48 15.30 28.63
CA ARG A 11 16.05 14.85 27.34
C ARG A 11 15.61 13.43 26.96
N LYS A 12 15.55 12.52 27.94
CA LYS A 12 15.12 11.13 27.71
C LYS A 12 13.62 11.03 27.36
N ALA A 13 12.79 11.87 27.97
CA ALA A 13 11.36 11.92 27.65
C ALA A 13 11.13 12.42 26.22
N HIS A 14 11.86 13.45 25.79
CA HIS A 14 11.73 13.98 24.42
C HIS A 14 12.19 12.98 23.35
N GLU A 15 13.28 12.24 23.58
CA GLU A 15 13.74 11.18 22.66
C GLU A 15 12.78 9.98 22.59
N ALA A 16 12.16 9.61 23.71
CA ALA A 16 11.16 8.53 23.74
C ALA A 16 9.89 8.92 22.96
N THR A 17 9.40 10.15 23.14
CA THR A 17 8.23 10.66 22.42
C THR A 17 8.49 10.79 20.92
N ILE A 18 9.70 11.19 20.49
CA ILE A 18 10.06 11.24 19.06
C ILE A 18 10.19 9.83 18.46
N LYS A 19 10.65 8.84 19.23
CA LYS A 19 10.67 7.44 18.77
C LYS A 19 9.25 6.87 18.62
N THR A 20 8.35 7.16 19.56
CA THR A 20 6.94 6.74 19.47
C THR A 20 6.21 7.39 18.28
N ILE A 21 6.43 8.68 18.02
CA ILE A 21 5.80 9.37 16.87
C ILE A 21 6.36 8.87 15.52
N LYS A 22 7.59 8.36 15.47
CA LYS A 22 8.15 7.77 14.23
C LYS A 22 7.61 6.37 13.91
N GLU A 23 7.10 5.64 14.90
CA GLU A 23 6.43 4.35 14.68
C GLU A 23 4.95 4.54 14.27
N GLU A 24 4.34 5.68 14.59
CA GLU A 24 2.95 6.00 14.25
C GLU A 24 2.73 6.48 12.80
N ASN A 25 3.80 6.74 12.04
CA ASN A 25 3.67 7.09 10.62
C ASN A 25 3.77 5.89 9.68
N ILE A 26 3.84 4.66 10.22
CA ILE A 26 3.55 3.48 9.43
C ILE A 26 2.03 3.38 9.41
N ILE A 27 1.39 3.92 8.38
CA ILE A 27 -0.02 3.62 8.09
C ILE A 27 -0.04 2.13 7.71
N GLU A 28 -0.06 1.27 8.73
CA GLU A 28 -0.30 -0.15 8.56
C GLU A 28 -1.75 -0.29 8.10
N THR A 29 -1.94 -0.41 6.79
CA THR A 29 -3.23 -0.84 6.26
C THR A 29 -3.34 -2.34 6.42
N THR A 30 -4.52 -2.79 6.82
CA THR A 30 -4.87 -4.21 6.76
C THR A 30 -5.53 -4.49 5.42
N LEU A 31 -4.78 -5.12 4.50
CA LEU A 31 -5.31 -5.66 3.24
C LEU A 31 -5.43 -7.19 3.40
N PHE A 32 -6.64 -7.72 3.23
CA PHE A 32 -6.95 -9.16 3.38
C PHE A 32 -6.53 -9.75 4.74
N GLY A 33 -6.63 -8.96 5.81
CA GLY A 33 -6.23 -9.40 7.16
C GLY A 33 -4.71 -9.41 7.40
N GLN A 34 -3.90 -8.91 6.46
CA GLN A 34 -2.46 -8.74 6.64
C GLN A 34 -2.03 -7.27 6.64
N SER A 35 -1.03 -6.96 7.46
CA SER A 35 -0.44 -5.62 7.50
C SER A 35 0.44 -5.36 6.27
N LEU A 36 0.20 -4.21 5.64
CA LEU A 36 1.03 -3.64 4.59
C LEU A 36 1.64 -2.33 5.09
N ALA A 37 2.97 -2.29 5.20
CA ALA A 37 3.70 -1.10 5.58
C ALA A 37 3.76 -0.13 4.39
N LEU A 38 3.07 1.01 4.51
CA LEU A 38 3.03 2.04 3.47
C LEU A 38 4.09 3.13 3.63
N GLY A 39 4.71 3.24 4.82
CA GLY A 39 5.57 4.38 5.15
C GLY A 39 4.80 5.69 4.98
N ASP A 40 5.38 6.66 4.25
CA ASP A 40 4.72 7.94 3.96
C ASP A 40 3.71 7.87 2.79
N ALA A 41 3.49 6.70 2.20
CA ALA A 41 2.46 6.51 1.18
C ALA A 41 1.07 6.42 1.81
N ARG A 42 0.05 6.83 1.04
CA ARG A 42 -1.36 6.79 1.47
C ARG A 42 -2.23 6.13 0.42
N ILE A 43 -3.24 5.42 0.87
CA ILE A 43 -4.29 4.90 -0.01
C ILE A 43 -5.20 6.06 -0.42
N THR A 44 -5.33 6.27 -1.73
CA THR A 44 -6.18 7.32 -2.31
C THR A 44 -7.47 6.78 -2.89
N TYR A 45 -7.52 5.48 -3.21
CA TYR A 45 -8.70 4.78 -3.68
C TYR A 45 -8.60 3.31 -3.29
N ASP A 46 -9.70 2.70 -2.85
CA ASP A 46 -9.77 1.30 -2.43
C ASP A 46 -11.18 0.74 -2.59
N SER A 47 -11.41 0.01 -3.67
CA SER A 47 -12.56 -0.88 -3.87
C SER A 47 -12.17 -2.36 -3.75
N LEU A 48 -10.89 -2.65 -3.52
CA LEU A 48 -10.33 -3.99 -3.48
C LEU A 48 -10.46 -4.66 -2.10
N SER A 49 -10.21 -3.92 -1.01
CA SER A 49 -10.24 -4.45 0.36
C SER A 49 -11.58 -5.09 0.76
N PRO A 50 -12.76 -4.57 0.35
CA PRO A 50 -14.04 -5.20 0.66
C PRO A 50 -14.30 -6.52 -0.09
N LEU A 51 -13.56 -6.80 -1.17
CA LEU A 51 -13.78 -7.98 -2.00
C LEU A 51 -13.18 -9.23 -1.37
N ASP A 52 -13.94 -10.33 -1.40
CA ASP A 52 -13.40 -11.64 -1.04
C ASP A 52 -12.78 -12.30 -2.28
N LEU A 53 -11.46 -12.11 -2.45
CA LEU A 53 -10.70 -12.72 -3.54
C LEU A 53 -10.68 -14.26 -3.52
N ARG A 54 -11.29 -14.94 -2.54
CA ARG A 54 -11.48 -16.40 -2.57
C ARG A 54 -12.74 -16.81 -3.34
N GLN A 55 -13.66 -15.89 -3.59
CA GLN A 55 -14.83 -16.15 -4.42
C GLN A 55 -14.41 -16.41 -5.87
N PRO A 56 -15.15 -17.21 -6.64
CA PRO A 56 -14.85 -17.43 -8.05
C PRO A 56 -15.04 -16.11 -8.86
N VAL A 57 -14.34 -16.01 -9.99
CA VAL A 57 -14.25 -14.76 -10.78
C VAL A 57 -15.60 -14.35 -11.34
N ASP A 58 -16.44 -15.30 -11.73
CA ASP A 58 -17.80 -15.08 -12.23
C ASP A 58 -18.68 -14.30 -11.23
N VAL A 59 -18.50 -14.53 -9.93
CA VAL A 59 -19.21 -13.79 -8.87
C VAL A 59 -18.64 -12.39 -8.64
N LEU A 60 -17.34 -12.20 -8.89
CA LEU A 60 -16.65 -10.92 -8.68
C LEU A 60 -16.56 -10.06 -9.95
N ALA A 61 -16.92 -10.60 -11.12
CA ALA A 61 -16.61 -9.97 -12.41
C ALA A 61 -17.15 -8.53 -12.49
N ASP A 62 -18.36 -8.29 -11.99
CA ASP A 62 -18.98 -6.96 -12.00
C ASP A 62 -18.25 -5.93 -11.10
N ASP A 63 -17.50 -6.40 -10.10
CA ASP A 63 -16.71 -5.57 -9.18
C ASP A 63 -15.24 -5.44 -9.62
N LEU A 64 -14.77 -6.30 -10.53
CA LEU A 64 -13.37 -6.35 -10.98
C LEU A 64 -13.10 -5.39 -12.16
N GLY A 65 -12.98 -4.10 -11.83
CA GLY A 65 -12.64 -3.02 -12.76
C GLY A 65 -11.13 -2.76 -12.96
N GLU A 66 -10.82 -1.78 -13.82
CA GLU A 66 -9.44 -1.36 -14.12
C GLU A 66 -8.75 -0.63 -12.96
N ASP A 67 -9.54 -0.02 -12.08
CA ASP A 67 -9.07 0.68 -10.87
C ASP A 67 -9.68 0.02 -9.64
N LEU A 68 -8.88 -0.74 -8.89
CA LEU A 68 -9.31 -1.45 -7.69
C LEU A 68 -8.65 -0.89 -6.43
N LEU A 69 -7.38 -0.51 -6.51
CA LEU A 69 -6.63 0.07 -5.40
C LEU A 69 -5.58 1.03 -5.93
N GLN A 70 -5.55 2.25 -5.41
CA GLN A 70 -4.53 3.24 -5.74
C GLN A 70 -3.85 3.77 -4.47
N ILE A 71 -2.52 3.68 -4.44
CA ILE A 71 -1.66 4.17 -3.37
C ILE A 71 -0.79 5.29 -3.93
N THR A 72 -0.83 6.47 -3.32
CA THR A 72 0.02 7.60 -3.68
C THR A 72 1.17 7.72 -2.68
N CYS A 73 2.40 7.66 -3.18
CA CYS A 73 3.62 7.86 -2.41
C CYS A 73 3.87 9.35 -2.13
N ALA A 74 4.68 9.65 -1.11
CA ALA A 74 4.97 11.04 -0.72
C ALA A 74 5.66 11.87 -1.83
N ASN A 75 6.40 11.21 -2.73
CA ASN A 75 7.03 11.83 -3.89
C ASN A 75 6.06 12.06 -5.07
N GLY A 76 4.80 11.63 -4.97
CA GLY A 76 3.79 11.73 -6.03
C GLY A 76 3.75 10.54 -6.98
N ASP A 77 4.63 9.54 -6.83
CA ASP A 77 4.54 8.27 -7.56
C ASP A 77 3.31 7.48 -7.09
N ILE A 78 2.78 6.63 -7.96
CA ILE A 78 1.51 5.92 -7.75
C ILE A 78 1.74 4.43 -7.88
N VAL A 79 1.21 3.64 -6.95
CA VAL A 79 1.01 2.20 -7.13
C VAL A 79 -0.46 1.96 -7.39
N ASP A 80 -0.77 1.31 -8.49
CA ASP A 80 -2.13 1.05 -8.95
C ASP A 80 -2.35 -0.46 -9.11
N VAL A 81 -3.57 -0.89 -8.79
CA VAL A 81 -4.02 -2.28 -8.92
C VAL A 81 -5.34 -2.28 -9.65
N GLY A 82 -5.45 -3.15 -10.65
CA GLY A 82 -6.66 -3.32 -11.44
C GLY A 82 -6.81 -4.73 -11.98
N TRP A 83 -7.94 -4.96 -12.63
CA TRP A 83 -8.26 -6.19 -13.34
C TRP A 83 -8.40 -5.93 -14.84
N TYR A 84 -7.63 -6.65 -15.66
CA TYR A 84 -7.55 -6.40 -17.10
C TYR A 84 -7.69 -7.67 -17.95
N PRO A 85 -8.56 -7.68 -18.98
CA PRO A 85 -9.58 -6.66 -19.26
C PRO A 85 -10.62 -6.57 -18.14
N ALA A 86 -11.10 -5.37 -17.86
CA ALA A 86 -12.08 -5.14 -16.80
C ALA A 86 -13.40 -5.87 -17.06
N TRP A 87 -14.06 -6.25 -15.96
CA TRP A 87 -15.33 -6.97 -15.95
C TRP A 87 -15.34 -8.26 -16.77
N SER A 88 -14.16 -8.86 -16.97
CA SER A 88 -14.01 -10.09 -17.74
C SER A 88 -13.59 -11.24 -16.85
N GLU A 89 -14.28 -12.37 -16.98
CA GLU A 89 -13.85 -13.63 -16.36
C GLU A 89 -12.46 -14.09 -16.80
N GLN A 90 -12.01 -13.62 -17.97
CA GLN A 90 -10.69 -13.93 -18.53
C GLN A 90 -9.62 -12.91 -18.15
N GLY A 91 -10.00 -11.89 -17.38
CA GLY A 91 -9.06 -10.88 -16.92
C GLY A 91 -8.06 -11.42 -15.90
N ARG A 92 -7.11 -10.57 -15.55
CA ARG A 92 -6.09 -10.86 -14.53
C ARG A 92 -5.86 -9.63 -13.69
N LEU A 93 -5.48 -9.86 -12.43
CA LEU A 93 -4.94 -8.80 -11.60
C LEU A 93 -3.66 -8.27 -12.25
N ARG A 94 -3.53 -6.95 -12.22
CA ARG A 94 -2.34 -6.22 -12.64
C ARG A 94 -2.01 -5.24 -11.55
N VAL A 95 -0.76 -5.26 -11.11
CA VAL A 95 -0.19 -4.28 -10.19
C VAL A 95 0.86 -3.51 -10.96
N VAL A 96 0.79 -2.19 -10.94
CA VAL A 96 1.76 -1.31 -11.58
C VAL A 96 2.27 -0.28 -10.61
N ALA A 97 3.53 0.12 -10.78
CA ALA A 97 4.06 1.34 -10.17
C ALA A 97 4.34 2.35 -11.27
N VAL A 98 3.80 3.54 -11.10
CA VAL A 98 3.74 4.62 -12.08
C VAL A 98 4.53 5.80 -11.53
N ARG A 99 5.49 6.27 -12.32
CA ARG A 99 6.29 7.45 -12.02
C ARG A 99 5.87 8.60 -12.92
N GLY A 100 5.70 9.78 -12.34
CA GLY A 100 5.38 10.98 -13.11
C GLY A 100 4.07 10.88 -13.91
N GLN A 101 3.10 10.08 -13.42
CA GLN A 101 1.79 9.90 -14.05
C GLN A 101 1.85 9.26 -15.45
N ASP A 102 2.89 8.47 -15.73
CA ASP A 102 3.05 7.73 -17.00
C ASP A 102 2.60 6.26 -16.85
N TRP A 103 1.30 6.00 -17.08
CA TRP A 103 0.74 4.64 -17.09
C TRP A 103 1.13 3.82 -18.34
N GLU A 104 1.65 4.46 -19.38
CA GLU A 104 2.11 3.79 -20.61
C GLU A 104 3.50 3.17 -20.40
N ALA A 105 4.33 3.78 -19.54
CA ALA A 105 5.66 3.29 -19.17
C ALA A 105 5.82 3.12 -17.64
N PRO A 106 5.10 2.16 -17.01
CA PRO A 106 5.22 1.94 -15.58
C PRO A 106 6.63 1.44 -15.23
N VAL A 107 7.17 1.91 -14.11
CA VAL A 107 8.50 1.51 -13.62
C VAL A 107 8.50 0.08 -13.06
N PHE A 108 7.32 -0.44 -12.73
CA PHE A 108 7.10 -1.82 -12.32
C PHE A 108 5.75 -2.32 -12.85
N SER A 109 5.69 -3.58 -13.27
CA SER A 109 4.44 -4.26 -13.58
C SER A 109 4.50 -5.73 -13.21
N ALA A 110 3.46 -6.21 -12.53
CA ALA A 110 3.28 -7.62 -12.21
C ALA A 110 1.82 -8.03 -12.45
N GLN A 111 1.63 -9.32 -12.74
CA GLN A 111 0.31 -9.94 -12.86
C GLN A 111 0.21 -11.07 -11.84
N PRO A 112 -0.03 -10.76 -10.55
CA PRO A 112 -0.15 -11.79 -9.53
C PRO A 112 -1.43 -12.62 -9.76
N ASP A 113 -1.44 -13.85 -9.26
CA ASP A 113 -2.66 -14.63 -9.17
C ASP A 113 -3.69 -13.94 -8.26
N LYS A 114 -4.96 -14.34 -8.38
CA LYS A 114 -6.08 -13.87 -7.52
C LYS A 114 -6.02 -14.46 -6.09
N ASP A 115 -4.83 -14.52 -5.54
CA ASP A 115 -4.51 -14.96 -4.19
C ASP A 115 -4.07 -13.73 -3.36
N PRO A 116 -4.64 -13.52 -2.16
CA PRO A 116 -4.26 -12.40 -1.31
C PRO A 116 -2.76 -12.29 -1.03
N GLN A 117 -2.06 -13.42 -0.85
CA GLN A 117 -0.64 -13.41 -0.53
C GLN A 117 0.20 -13.01 -1.75
N ALA A 118 -0.14 -13.52 -2.94
CA ALA A 118 0.51 -13.14 -4.20
C ALA A 118 0.33 -11.65 -4.50
N LEU A 119 -0.89 -11.12 -4.29
CA LEU A 119 -1.18 -9.70 -4.46
C LEU A 119 -0.40 -8.81 -3.47
N LEU A 120 -0.33 -9.20 -2.20
CA LEU A 120 0.46 -8.48 -1.19
C LEU A 120 1.96 -8.47 -1.52
N GLN A 121 2.49 -9.56 -2.07
CA GLN A 121 3.88 -9.61 -2.53
C GLN A 121 4.12 -8.66 -3.71
N ALA A 122 3.20 -8.63 -4.68
CA ALA A 122 3.29 -7.71 -5.80
C ALA A 122 3.20 -6.24 -5.37
N LEU A 123 2.31 -5.91 -4.43
CA LEU A 123 2.19 -4.57 -3.85
C LEU A 123 3.49 -4.13 -3.14
N ARG A 124 4.09 -5.01 -2.34
CA ARG A 124 5.38 -4.73 -1.67
C ARG A 124 6.49 -4.47 -2.69
N ALA A 125 6.55 -5.26 -3.76
CA ALA A 125 7.53 -5.07 -4.83
C ALA A 125 7.29 -3.75 -5.59
N ALA A 126 6.03 -3.42 -5.88
CA ALA A 126 5.65 -2.18 -6.54
C ALA A 126 6.05 -0.96 -5.69
N LEU A 127 5.68 -0.94 -4.40
CA LEU A 127 6.06 0.12 -3.47
C LEU A 127 7.60 0.26 -3.37
N ALA A 128 8.33 -0.84 -3.31
CA ALA A 128 9.81 -0.82 -3.27
C ALA A 128 10.46 -0.26 -4.56
N SER A 129 9.73 -0.20 -5.68
CA SER A 129 10.22 0.38 -6.94
C SER A 129 10.07 1.91 -7.04
N VAL A 130 9.20 2.48 -6.19
CA VAL A 130 8.87 3.92 -6.17
C VAL A 130 9.21 4.63 -4.86
N ALA A 131 9.56 3.87 -3.81
CA ALA A 131 10.02 4.37 -2.51
C ALA A 131 11.48 4.84 -2.51
#